data_AF-A0A0M6XU77-F1
#
_entry.id   AF-A0A0M6XU77-F1
#
_cell.length_a   1.000
_cell.length_b   1.000
_cell.length_c   1.000
_cell.angle_alpha   90.00
_cell.angle_beta   90.00
_cell.angle_gamma   90.00
#
_symmetry.space_group_name_H-M   'P 1'
#
loop_
_entity.id
_entity.type
_entity.pdbx_description
1 polymer ?
#
loop_
_entity_poly.entity_id
_entity_poly.type
_entity_poly.pdbx_seq_one_letter_code
_entity_poly.pdbx_strand_id
1 'polypeptide(L)' 'MAAPAFDHPALNSHAARSASPLAASLMAAGATLATWETRSRTRRALKEMCPSLYPDIGLTTAEVLIEVAKPFWRA' A
#
# COMPACT_ATOMS: atom_id res chain seq x y z
N MET A 1 -1.94 14.75 -7.95
CA MET A 1 -1.37 16.08 -7.70
C MET A 1 -0.88 16.62 -9.04
N ALA A 2 -1.64 17.47 -9.72
CA ALA A 2 -1.20 18.04 -10.99
C ALA A 2 -0.09 19.06 -10.72
N ALA A 3 1.04 18.94 -11.42
CA ALA A 3 2.11 19.94 -11.33
C ALA A 3 1.58 21.30 -11.80
N PRO A 4 1.95 22.42 -11.16
CA PRO A 4 1.53 23.74 -11.61
C PRO A 4 2.06 23.99 -13.03
N ALA A 5 1.18 24.43 -13.93
CA ALA A 5 1.59 24.91 -15.24
C ALA A 5 2.16 26.32 -15.06
N PHE A 6 3.43 26.49 -15.40
CA PHE A 6 4.09 27.79 -15.40
C PHE A 6 3.72 28.55 -16.68
N ASP A 7 3.62 29.88 -16.61
CA ASP A 7 3.29 30.73 -17.76
C ASP A 7 4.31 30.63 -18.90
N HIS A 8 5.55 30.22 -18.60
CA HIS A 8 6.60 30.10 -19.59
C HIS A 8 6.74 28.66 -20.13
N PRO A 9 6.58 28.41 -21.44
CA PRO A 9 6.53 27.05 -22.01
C PRO A 9 7.84 26.27 -21.82
N ALA A 10 8.99 26.96 -21.78
CA ALA A 10 10.27 26.32 -21.50
C ALA A 10 10.31 25.70 -20.09
N LEU A 11 9.73 26.36 -19.08
CA LEU A 11 9.72 25.87 -17.70
C LEU A 11 8.85 24.62 -17.56
N ASN A 12 7.71 24.56 -18.25
CA ASN A 12 6.86 23.37 -18.31
C ASN A 12 7.60 22.16 -18.89
N SER A 13 8.43 22.38 -19.90
CA SER A 13 9.22 21.32 -20.53
C SER A 13 10.30 20.74 -19.59
N HIS A 14 10.78 21.52 -18.62
CA HIS A 14 11.72 21.06 -17.59
C HIS A 14 10.99 20.42 -16.41
N ALA A 15 9.83 20.96 -16.01
CA ALA A 15 8.98 20.37 -14.98
C ALA A 15 8.44 18.99 -15.40
N ALA A 16 8.09 18.79 -16.68
CA ALA A 16 7.68 17.49 -17.20
C ALA A 16 8.84 16.47 -17.29
N ARG A 17 10.09 16.95 -17.33
CA ARG A 17 11.31 16.11 -17.39
C ARG A 17 11.95 15.81 -16.03
N SER A 18 11.45 16.41 -14.94
CA SER A 18 12.08 16.33 -13.62
C SER A 18 11.77 15.04 -12.85
N ALA A 19 10.79 14.26 -13.28
CA ALA A 19 10.54 12.94 -12.71
C ALA A 19 11.52 11.93 -13.33
N SER A 20 12.68 11.75 -12.68
CA SER A 20 13.58 10.65 -13.01
C SER A 20 12.79 9.33 -13.01
N PRO A 21 12.73 8.58 -14.12
CA PRO A 21 11.98 7.33 -14.18
C PRO A 21 12.46 6.34 -13.12
N LEU A 22 13.77 6.37 -12.80
CA LEU A 22 14.35 5.60 -11.70
C LEU A 22 13.73 5.99 -10.35
N ALA A 23 13.63 7.28 -10.06
CA ALA A 23 13.04 7.76 -8.81
C ALA A 23 11.55 7.37 -8.70
N ALA A 24 10.79 7.45 -9.81
CA ALA A 24 9.41 7.00 -9.86
C ALA A 24 9.28 5.50 -9.59
N SER A 25 10.14 4.66 -10.18
CA SER A 25 10.17 3.22 -9.93
C SER A 25 10.52 2.89 -8.47
N LEU A 26 11.48 3.60 -7.87
CA LEU A 26 11.84 3.41 -6.46
C LEU A 26 10.69 3.78 -5.52
N MET A 27 9.98 4.88 -5.80
CA MET A 27 8.79 5.25 -5.01
C MET A 27 7.68 4.20 -5.12
N ALA A 28 7.41 3.68 -6.33
CA ALA A 28 6.42 2.62 -6.53
C ALA A 28 6.79 1.32 -5.81
N ALA A 29 8.07 0.94 -5.84
CA ALA A 29 8.58 -0.20 -5.09
C ALA A 29 8.42 0.04 -3.57
N GLY A 30 8.74 1.23 -3.07
CA GLY A 30 8.54 1.62 -1.68
C GLY A 30 7.08 1.52 -1.23
N ALA A 31 6.14 2.00 -2.04
CA ALA A 31 4.71 1.90 -1.77
C ALA A 31 4.23 0.42 -1.72
N THR A 32 4.79 -0.42 -2.58
CA THR A 32 4.50 -1.86 -2.61
C THR A 32 5.02 -2.55 -1.35
N LEU A 33 6.26 -2.23 -0.93
CA LEU A 33 6.85 -2.74 0.31
C LEU A 33 6.04 -2.31 1.54
N ALA A 34 5.61 -1.04 1.61
CA ALA A 34 4.77 -0.54 2.69
C ALA A 34 3.42 -1.26 2.75
N THR A 35 2.84 -1.58 1.59
CA THR A 35 1.61 -2.37 1.50
C THR A 35 1.81 -3.78 2.05
N TRP A 36 2.91 -4.44 1.69
CA TRP A 36 3.26 -5.77 2.19
C TRP A 36 3.51 -5.78 3.70
N GLU A 37 4.22 -4.79 4.22
CA GLU A 37 4.44 -4.61 5.66
C GLU A 37 3.12 -4.44 6.40
N THR A 38 2.25 -3.57 5.88
CA THR A 38 0.91 -3.34 6.46
C THR A 38 0.11 -4.64 6.52
N ARG A 39 0.04 -5.40 5.41
CA ARG A 39 -0.65 -6.71 5.38
C ARG A 39 -0.06 -7.70 6.38
N SER A 40 1.26 -7.78 6.46
CA SER A 40 1.93 -8.66 7.42
C SER A 40 1.56 -8.29 8.86
N ARG A 41 1.53 -7.00 9.20
CA ARG A 41 1.16 -6.53 10.54
C ARG A 41 -0.32 -6.78 10.85
N THR A 42 -1.22 -6.48 9.91
CA THR A 42 -2.66 -6.71 10.08
C THR A 42 -2.97 -8.20 10.28
N ARG A 43 -2.38 -9.09 9.48
CA ARG A 43 -2.58 -10.54 9.64
C ARG A 43 -2.01 -11.07 10.95
N ARG A 44 -0.87 -10.55 11.39
CA ARG A 44 -0.34 -10.88 12.72
C ARG A 44 -1.29 -10.46 13.83
N ALA A 45 -1.81 -9.22 13.77
CA ALA A 45 -2.77 -8.73 14.75
C ALA A 45 -4.08 -9.55 14.76
N LEU A 46 -4.61 -9.92 13.58
CA LEU A 46 -5.77 -10.80 13.47
C LEU A 46 -5.53 -12.18 14.08
N LYS A 47 -4.32 -12.74 13.89
CA LYS A 47 -3.92 -14.03 14.48
C LYS A 47 -3.82 -13.98 16.00
N GLU A 48 -3.35 -12.86 16.55
CA GLU A 48 -3.17 -12.66 18.00
C GLU A 48 -4.47 -12.26 18.71
N MET A 49 -5.46 -11.73 17.97
CA MET A 49 -6.76 -11.33 18.49
C MET A 49 -7.60 -12.53 18.94
N CYS A 50 -8.31 -12.38 20.07
CA CYS A 50 -9.22 -13.40 20.59
C CYS A 50 -10.36 -13.70 19.60
N PRO A 51 -10.67 -14.98 19.30
CA PRO A 51 -11.71 -15.33 18.33
C PRO A 51 -13.11 -14.80 18.63
N SER A 52 -13.41 -14.50 19.90
CA SER A 52 -14.69 -13.93 20.30
C SER A 52 -14.91 -12.49 19.80
N LEU A 53 -13.83 -11.80 19.38
CA LEU A 53 -13.87 -10.40 18.91
C LEU A 53 -14.03 -10.28 17.39
N TYR A 54 -13.88 -11.38 16.64
CA TYR A 54 -14.05 -11.34 15.18
C TYR A 54 -15.46 -10.88 14.75
N PRO A 55 -16.56 -11.28 15.42
CA PRO A 55 -17.89 -10.79 15.09
C PRO A 55 -18.05 -9.28 15.25
N ASP A 56 -17.32 -8.65 16.18
CA ASP A 56 -17.37 -7.20 16.42
C ASP A 56 -16.82 -6.41 15.23
N ILE A 57 -15.90 -7.00 14.47
CA ILE A 57 -15.38 -6.45 13.21
C ILE A 57 -16.04 -7.07 11.97
N GLY A 58 -17.12 -7.83 12.16
CA GLY A 58 -17.91 -8.42 11.08
C GLY A 58 -17.23 -9.58 10.37
N LEU A 59 -16.28 -10.27 11.01
CA LEU A 59 -15.59 -11.42 10.45
C LEU A 59 -15.98 -12.72 11.16
N THR A 60 -16.03 -13.80 10.39
CA THR A 60 -16.10 -15.16 10.91
C THR A 60 -14.72 -15.72 11.20
N THR A 61 -14.63 -16.72 12.08
CA THR A 61 -13.36 -17.43 12.34
C THR A 61 -12.78 -18.04 11.06
N ALA A 62 -13.62 -18.57 10.16
CA ALA A 62 -13.16 -19.16 8.90
C ALA A 62 -12.50 -18.11 7.99
N GLU A 63 -13.09 -16.93 7.85
CA GLU A 63 -12.51 -15.83 7.07
C GLU A 63 -11.19 -15.34 7.65
N VAL A 64 -11.08 -15.24 8.98
CA VAL A 64 -9.82 -14.87 9.63
C VAL A 64 -8.73 -15.92 9.36
N LEU A 65 -9.04 -17.21 9.49
CA LEU A 65 -8.07 -18.28 9.21
C LEU A 65 -7.59 -18.25 7.76
N ILE A 66 -8.50 -18.00 6.80
CA ILE A 66 -8.15 -17.84 5.39
C ILE A 66 -7.24 -16.62 5.19
N GLU A 67 -7.58 -15.47 5.80
CA GLU A 67 -6.82 -14.23 5.66
C GLU A 67 -5.41 -14.33 6.25
N VAL A 68 -5.28 -14.92 7.45
CA VAL A 68 -4.00 -15.08 8.15
C VAL A 68 -3.07 -16.06 7.43
N ALA A 69 -3.61 -17.03 6.69
CA ALA A 69 -2.83 -17.97 5.88
C ALA A 69 -2.23 -17.34 4.61
N LYS A 70 -2.70 -16.15 4.19
CA LYS A 70 -2.19 -15.49 2.97
C LYS A 70 -0.76 -14.98 3.18
N PRO A 71 0.16 -15.23 2.23
CA PRO A 71 1.48 -14.60 2.25
C PRO A 71 1.36 -13.08 2.06
N PHE A 72 2.33 -12.31 2.58
CA PHE A 72 2.28 -10.84 2.63
C PHE A 72 2.06 -10.17 1.26
N TRP A 73 2.58 -10.77 0.19
CA TRP A 73 2.47 -10.23 -1.16
C TRP A 73 1.06 -10.40 -1.77
N ARG A 74 0.27 -11.33 -1.25
CA ARG A 74 -1.06 -11.65 -1.79
C ARG A 74 -2.14 -10.79 -1.13
N ALA A 75 -3.00 -10.21 -1.97
CA ALA A 75 -4.25 -9.57 -1.56
C ALA A 75 -5.30 -10.64 -1.26
#